data_AF-A0AAV2QR74-F1
#
_entry.id   AF-A0AAV2QR74-F1
#
_cell.length_a   1.000
_cell.length_b   1.000
_cell.length_c   1.000
_cell.angle_alpha   90.00
_cell.angle_beta   90.00
_cell.angle_gamma   90.00
#
_symmetry.space_group_name_H-M   'P 1'
#
loop_
_entity.id
_entity.type
_entity.pdbx_description
1 polymer ?
#
loop_
_entity_poly.entity_id
_entity_poly.type
_entity_poly.pdbx_seq_one_letter_code
_entity_poly.pdbx_strand_id
1 'polypeptide(L)'
;MARLVCALVLVGLVPLVYGRSSGAPTDACTTMTPQHGDTVVQAGPSPYGIAAPNTAAPGQQITIRVHGGGAVFKGFLVRALEGANPSTGQFVVAPNAFQCDNPSDSATHANPNPKNMVDLTWQAPPYATSVTFQSTVVFNFTTIHRNAPVTIQVL
;
A
#
# COMPACT_ATOMS: atom_id res chain seq x y z
N MET A 1 -48.75 -44.23 -13.13
CA MET A 1 -48.51 -42.89 -12.56
C MET A 1 -47.56 -43.02 -11.37
N ALA A 2 -46.31 -42.57 -11.49
CA ALA A 2 -45.40 -42.24 -10.37
C ALA A 2 -44.13 -41.61 -10.95
N ARG A 3 -44.21 -40.29 -11.25
CA ARG A 3 -43.38 -39.21 -10.69
C ARG A 3 -41.87 -39.34 -10.95
N LEU A 4 -41.43 -38.53 -11.92
CA LEU A 4 -40.06 -38.05 -12.06
C LEU A 4 -39.51 -37.62 -10.69
N VAL A 5 -38.32 -38.09 -10.35
CA VAL A 5 -37.37 -37.26 -9.60
C VAL A 5 -36.05 -37.35 -10.34
N CYS A 6 -35.93 -36.45 -11.32
CA CYS A 6 -34.65 -36.12 -11.94
C CYS A 6 -33.78 -35.56 -10.82
N ALA A 7 -32.87 -36.38 -10.27
CA ALA A 7 -31.92 -35.95 -9.26
C ALA A 7 -30.92 -35.00 -9.93
N LEU A 8 -31.32 -33.74 -10.05
CA LEU A 8 -30.44 -32.62 -10.37
C LEU A 8 -29.45 -32.49 -9.21
N VAL A 9 -28.31 -33.16 -9.35
CA VAL A 9 -27.14 -32.91 -8.51
C VAL A 9 -26.70 -31.49 -8.83
N LEU A 10 -27.20 -30.54 -8.05
CA LEU A 10 -26.68 -29.17 -7.96
C LEU A 10 -25.27 -29.26 -7.39
N VAL A 11 -24.29 -29.50 -8.28
CA VAL A 11 -22.88 -29.25 -7.99
C VAL A 11 -22.75 -27.74 -7.86
N GLY A 12 -22.85 -27.25 -6.61
CA GLY A 12 -22.64 -25.85 -6.30
C GLY A 12 -21.25 -25.43 -6.77
N LEU A 13 -21.19 -24.56 -7.79
CA LEU A 13 -20.01 -23.75 -8.07
C LEU A 13 -19.82 -22.83 -6.87
N VAL A 14 -19.03 -23.27 -5.89
CA VAL A 14 -18.46 -22.35 -4.91
C VAL A 14 -17.29 -21.69 -5.63
N PRO A 15 -17.34 -20.40 -5.98
CA PRO A 15 -16.17 -19.73 -6.51
C PRO A 15 -15.07 -19.81 -5.44
N LEU A 16 -13.93 -20.42 -5.78
CA LEU A 16 -12.72 -20.31 -4.98
C LEU A 16 -12.31 -18.84 -5.01
N VAL A 17 -12.71 -18.11 -3.97
CA VAL A 17 -12.30 -16.72 -3.77
C VAL A 17 -10.85 -16.76 -3.30
N TYR A 18 -9.91 -16.60 -4.22
CA TYR A 18 -8.50 -16.47 -3.86
C TYR A 18 -8.30 -15.11 -3.16
N GLY A 19 -8.21 -15.13 -1.83
CA GLY A 19 -7.74 -13.99 -1.06
C GLY A 19 -6.30 -13.67 -1.46
N ARG A 20 -6.09 -12.53 -2.13
CA ARG A 20 -4.75 -12.14 -2.61
C ARG A 20 -3.94 -11.54 -1.47
N SER A 21 -2.88 -12.21 -1.05
CA SER A 21 -1.93 -11.75 -0.04
C SER A 21 -0.72 -11.01 -0.64
N SER A 22 -0.78 -10.72 -1.94
CA SER A 22 0.34 -10.29 -2.78
C SER A 22 0.43 -8.77 -2.99
N GLY A 23 -0.24 -7.96 -2.16
CA GLY A 23 -0.23 -6.49 -2.28
C GLY A 23 -1.61 -5.86 -2.43
N ALA A 24 -1.65 -4.53 -2.28
CA ALA A 24 -2.87 -3.74 -2.41
C ALA A 24 -3.38 -3.67 -3.88
N PRO A 25 -4.70 -3.73 -4.12
CA PRO A 25 -5.28 -3.44 -5.44
C PRO A 25 -5.31 -1.94 -5.72
N THR A 26 -5.52 -1.55 -6.98
CA THR A 26 -5.67 -0.15 -7.42
C THR A 26 -6.82 0.58 -6.71
N ASP A 27 -7.88 -0.13 -6.32
CA ASP A 27 -9.02 0.49 -5.63
C ASP A 27 -8.67 0.94 -4.20
N ALA A 28 -7.56 0.45 -3.62
CA ALA A 28 -7.05 0.92 -2.33
C ALA A 28 -6.35 2.29 -2.42
N CYS A 29 -6.04 2.78 -3.63
CA CYS A 29 -5.26 3.99 -3.83
C CYS A 29 -5.92 5.25 -3.24
N THR A 30 -7.23 5.39 -3.40
CA THR A 30 -7.97 6.57 -2.95
C THR A 30 -8.22 6.56 -1.45
N THR A 31 -8.61 5.40 -0.91
CA THR A 31 -9.00 5.27 0.50
C THR A 31 -7.81 5.01 1.41
N MET A 32 -6.67 4.60 0.85
CA MET A 32 -5.54 4.05 1.57
C MET A 32 -5.93 2.87 2.47
N THR A 33 -7.00 2.16 2.11
CA THR A 33 -7.59 1.06 2.90
C THR A 33 -7.60 -0.22 2.07
N PRO A 34 -7.17 -1.37 2.62
CA PRO A 34 -7.37 -2.68 1.99
C PRO A 34 -8.81 -2.90 1.56
N GLN A 35 -9.01 -3.45 0.37
CA GLN A 35 -10.34 -3.69 -0.21
C GLN A 35 -10.79 -5.14 0.04
N HIS A 36 -10.65 -5.59 1.28
CA HIS A 36 -11.14 -6.90 1.73
C HIS A 36 -11.42 -6.90 3.24
N GLY A 37 -12.47 -7.62 3.64
CA GLY A 37 -12.88 -7.72 5.04
C GLY A 37 -13.35 -6.39 5.65
N ASP A 38 -13.83 -6.47 6.89
CA ASP A 38 -14.25 -5.30 7.65
C ASP A 38 -13.01 -4.60 8.23
N THR A 39 -12.35 -3.80 7.39
CA THR A 39 -11.15 -3.07 7.81
C THR A 39 -11.50 -1.94 8.79
N VAL A 40 -10.84 -1.95 9.95
CA VAL A 40 -10.90 -0.94 10.99
C VAL A 40 -9.62 -0.12 10.98
N VAL A 41 -9.78 1.19 10.78
CA VAL A 41 -8.70 2.16 10.97
C VAL A 41 -8.58 2.44 12.47
N GLN A 42 -7.42 2.16 13.05
CA GLN A 42 -7.18 2.48 14.46
C GLN A 42 -7.10 3.98 14.66
N ALA A 43 -7.81 4.46 15.68
CA ALA A 43 -7.80 5.85 16.09
C ALA A 43 -6.53 6.17 16.91
N GLY A 44 -6.13 7.44 16.88
CA GLY A 44 -4.95 7.94 17.59
C GLY A 44 -3.65 7.81 16.79
N PRO A 45 -2.51 8.17 17.41
CA PRO A 45 -1.22 8.12 16.75
C PRO A 45 -0.85 6.70 16.29
N SER A 46 -0.37 6.57 15.06
CA SER A 46 0.19 5.31 14.59
C SER A 46 1.48 4.99 15.36
N PRO A 47 1.67 3.76 15.86
CA PRO A 47 2.96 3.32 16.39
C PRO A 47 3.98 3.03 15.28
N TYR A 48 3.52 3.01 14.02
CA TYR A 48 4.33 2.84 12.82
C TYR A 48 4.68 4.20 12.23
N GLY A 49 5.72 4.23 11.40
CA GLY A 49 6.17 5.47 10.77
C GLY A 49 6.68 5.28 9.36
N ILE A 50 6.79 6.40 8.66
CA ILE A 50 7.51 6.54 7.41
C ILE A 50 8.62 7.57 7.63
N ALA A 51 9.79 7.30 7.08
CA ALA A 51 10.95 8.19 7.15
C ALA A 51 11.53 8.40 5.75
N ALA A 52 11.93 9.63 5.47
CA ALA A 52 12.58 10.05 4.24
C ALA A 52 13.58 11.19 4.58
N PRO A 53 14.59 11.46 3.72
CA PRO A 53 15.38 12.67 3.80
C PRO A 53 14.51 13.93 3.68
N ASN A 54 14.97 15.06 4.21
CA ASN A 54 14.23 16.33 4.06
C ASN A 54 14.25 16.86 2.62
N THR A 55 15.30 16.54 1.86
CA THR A 55 15.53 17.05 0.51
C THR A 55 16.05 15.97 -0.43
N ALA A 56 15.84 16.18 -1.73
CA ALA A 56 16.43 15.41 -2.82
C ALA A 56 16.74 16.35 -3.99
N ALA A 57 17.79 16.06 -4.76
CA ALA A 57 17.99 16.72 -6.04
C ALA A 57 17.00 16.19 -7.09
N PRO A 58 16.66 16.97 -8.13
CA PRO A 58 15.90 16.47 -9.28
C PRO A 58 16.48 15.17 -9.85
N GLY A 59 15.65 14.15 -10.02
CA GLY A 59 16.08 12.83 -10.53
C GLY A 59 16.85 11.95 -9.52
N GLN A 60 17.14 12.44 -8.31
CA GLN A 60 17.87 11.69 -7.29
C GLN A 60 17.05 10.52 -6.76
N GLN A 61 17.70 9.38 -6.55
CA GLN A 61 17.13 8.26 -5.80
C GLN A 61 17.37 8.43 -4.30
N ILE A 62 16.31 8.31 -3.51
CA ILE A 62 16.34 8.38 -2.05
C ILE A 62 15.71 7.13 -1.44
N THR A 63 16.07 6.86 -0.20
CA THR A 63 15.46 5.77 0.58
C THR A 63 14.23 6.28 1.32
N ILE A 64 13.11 5.60 1.14
CA ILE A 64 11.87 5.77 1.90
C ILE A 64 11.70 4.54 2.79
N ARG A 65 11.64 4.75 4.09
CA ARG A 65 11.59 3.66 5.08
C ARG A 65 10.25 3.60 5.78
N VAL A 66 9.54 2.49 5.67
CA VAL A 66 8.39 2.18 6.52
C VAL A 66 8.88 1.36 7.71
N HIS A 67 8.58 1.78 8.94
CA HIS A 67 9.11 1.15 10.14
C HIS A 67 8.05 0.93 11.24
N GLY A 68 8.32 -0.09 12.05
CA GLY A 68 7.42 -0.60 13.08
C GLY A 68 7.40 0.14 14.41
N GLY A 69 8.39 0.99 14.69
CA GLY A 69 8.48 1.73 15.96
C GLY A 69 8.58 0.82 17.20
N GLY A 70 9.05 -0.42 17.03
CA GLY A 70 9.06 -1.46 18.08
C GLY A 70 7.99 -2.54 17.91
N ALA A 71 7.02 -2.34 17.02
CA ALA A 71 6.04 -3.36 16.61
C ALA A 71 6.41 -4.00 15.25
N VAL A 72 5.72 -5.08 14.90
CA VAL A 72 5.77 -5.71 13.57
C VAL A 72 4.48 -5.43 12.80
N PHE A 73 4.59 -5.37 11.48
CA PHE A 73 3.45 -5.23 10.58
C PHE A 73 3.49 -6.29 9.48
N LYS A 74 2.33 -6.56 8.86
CA LYS A 74 2.18 -7.58 7.82
C LYS A 74 2.20 -7.00 6.41
N GLY A 75 1.66 -5.79 6.26
CA GLY A 75 1.55 -5.13 4.97
C GLY A 75 1.69 -3.61 5.08
N PHE A 76 1.87 -2.97 3.93
CA PHE A 76 1.89 -1.52 3.83
C PHE A 76 1.35 -1.08 2.46
N LEU A 77 0.96 0.18 2.38
CA LEU A 77 0.72 0.92 1.14
C LEU A 77 1.37 2.29 1.31
N VAL A 78 2.24 2.69 0.39
CA VAL A 78 2.85 4.02 0.30
C VAL A 78 2.43 4.64 -1.02
N ARG A 79 2.06 5.92 -1.01
CA ARG A 79 1.78 6.73 -2.20
C ARG A 79 2.58 8.03 -2.16
N ALA A 80 3.13 8.43 -3.31
CA ALA A 80 3.82 9.70 -3.47
C ALA A 80 2.92 10.72 -4.19
N LEU A 81 2.78 11.93 -3.62
CA LEU A 81 1.89 12.98 -4.11
C LEU A 81 2.62 14.32 -4.21
N GLU A 82 2.37 15.08 -5.27
CA GLU A 82 2.83 16.47 -5.46
C GLU A 82 1.69 17.43 -5.10
N GLY A 83 1.61 17.77 -3.81
CA GLY A 83 0.46 18.49 -3.26
C GLY A 83 -0.81 17.62 -3.32
N ALA A 84 -1.83 18.08 -4.06
CA ALA A 84 -3.05 17.32 -4.32
C ALA A 84 -2.98 16.45 -5.59
N ASN A 85 -1.90 16.57 -6.37
CA ASN A 85 -1.72 15.84 -7.62
C ASN A 85 -0.90 14.56 -7.38
N PRO A 86 -1.05 13.55 -8.24
CA PRO A 86 -0.13 12.42 -8.26
C PRO A 86 1.31 12.87 -8.50
N SER A 87 2.28 12.26 -7.81
CA SER A 87 3.68 12.54 -8.12
C SER A 87 4.10 11.91 -9.45
N THR A 88 5.03 12.56 -10.15
CA THR A 88 5.70 11.99 -11.33
C THR A 88 7.00 11.26 -10.99
N GLY A 89 7.44 11.30 -9.72
CA GLY A 89 8.51 10.44 -9.21
C GLY A 89 8.06 8.98 -9.05
N GLN A 90 9.02 8.06 -8.95
CA GLN A 90 8.74 6.62 -9.11
C GLN A 90 9.44 5.77 -8.04
N PHE A 91 8.73 4.78 -7.50
CA PHE A 91 9.35 3.70 -6.75
C PHE A 91 10.09 2.77 -7.71
N VAL A 92 11.43 2.84 -7.70
CA VAL A 92 12.33 2.05 -8.55
C VAL A 92 12.79 0.75 -7.88
N VAL A 93 12.73 0.69 -6.55
CA VAL A 93 12.94 -0.55 -5.78
C VAL A 93 11.86 -0.64 -4.71
N ALA A 94 11.00 -1.66 -4.82
CA ALA A 94 9.97 -1.99 -3.86
C ALA A 94 9.62 -3.48 -3.98
N PRO A 95 9.04 -4.13 -2.95
CA PRO A 95 8.48 -5.47 -3.08
C PRO A 95 7.46 -5.54 -4.21
N ASN A 96 6.58 -4.53 -4.29
CA ASN A 96 5.67 -4.29 -5.40
C ASN A 96 5.50 -2.79 -5.60
N ALA A 97 6.01 -2.25 -6.70
CA ALA A 97 5.64 -0.93 -7.19
C ALA A 97 4.50 -1.07 -8.20
N PHE A 98 3.51 -0.19 -8.13
CA PHE A 98 2.34 -0.25 -9.00
C PHE A 98 1.79 1.15 -9.28
N GLN A 99 0.93 1.25 -10.28
CA GLN A 99 0.30 2.50 -10.69
C GLN A 99 -1.04 2.65 -9.99
N CYS A 100 -1.15 3.69 -9.16
CA CYS A 100 -2.43 4.22 -8.75
C CYS A 100 -2.93 5.26 -9.76
N ASP A 101 -2.11 6.28 -10.03
CA ASP A 101 -2.39 7.31 -11.02
C ASP A 101 -1.26 7.36 -12.07
N ASN A 102 -0.01 7.47 -11.61
CA ASN A 102 1.19 7.46 -12.46
C ASN A 102 1.99 6.15 -12.32
N PRO A 103 2.78 5.76 -13.34
CA PRO A 103 3.61 4.55 -13.27
C PRO A 103 4.50 4.52 -12.01
N SER A 104 4.38 3.46 -11.22
CA SER A 104 5.15 3.25 -9.99
C SER A 104 5.07 4.39 -8.97
N ASP A 105 3.96 5.13 -8.94
CA ASP A 105 3.71 6.20 -7.95
C ASP A 105 3.39 5.67 -6.55
N SER A 106 3.20 4.36 -6.43
CA SER A 106 2.75 3.69 -5.23
C SER A 106 3.49 2.37 -5.02
N ALA A 107 3.66 1.99 -3.76
CA ALA A 107 4.36 0.78 -3.37
C ALA A 107 3.60 0.01 -2.28
N THR A 108 3.62 -1.32 -2.36
CA THR A 108 2.96 -2.20 -1.39
C THR A 108 3.81 -3.45 -1.10
N HIS A 109 3.38 -4.22 -0.11
CA HIS A 109 3.96 -5.50 0.26
C HIS A 109 3.72 -6.58 -0.82
N ALA A 110 4.58 -7.61 -0.84
CA ALA A 110 4.42 -8.79 -1.72
C ALA A 110 3.95 -10.05 -0.99
N ASN A 111 3.98 -10.04 0.35
CA ASN A 111 3.54 -11.15 1.19
C ASN A 111 3.20 -10.63 2.59
N PRO A 112 2.36 -11.34 3.36
CA PRO A 112 1.90 -10.92 4.68
C PRO A 112 2.87 -11.30 5.80
N ASN A 113 4.10 -11.73 5.48
CA ASN A 113 5.06 -12.15 6.49
C ASN A 113 5.36 -10.97 7.43
N PRO A 114 5.39 -11.18 8.75
CA PRO A 114 5.69 -10.12 9.71
C PRO A 114 7.05 -9.47 9.40
N LYS A 115 7.09 -8.15 9.48
CA LYS A 115 8.29 -7.34 9.22
C LYS A 115 8.29 -6.13 10.15
N ASN A 116 9.47 -5.75 10.60
CA ASN A 116 9.71 -4.58 11.45
C ASN A 116 10.04 -3.32 10.63
N MET A 117 10.54 -3.50 9.41
CA MET A 117 11.00 -2.42 8.55
C MET A 117 10.98 -2.84 7.07
N VAL A 118 10.76 -1.88 6.19
CA VAL A 118 10.93 -2.01 4.73
C VAL A 118 11.56 -0.75 4.20
N ASP A 119 12.65 -0.91 3.45
CA ASP A 119 13.26 0.17 2.68
C ASP A 119 12.80 0.08 1.23
N LEU A 120 12.39 1.23 0.70
CA LEU A 120 12.00 1.45 -0.68
C LEU A 120 12.96 2.46 -1.29
N THR A 121 13.26 2.33 -2.57
CA THR A 121 13.97 3.36 -3.32
C THR A 121 13.00 4.11 -4.20
N TRP A 122 12.93 5.42 -4.01
CA TRP A 122 12.09 6.32 -4.80
C TRP A 122 12.98 7.32 -5.54
N GLN A 123 12.73 7.47 -6.84
CA GLN A 123 13.39 8.44 -7.70
C GLN A 123 12.56 9.71 -7.80
N ALA A 124 13.20 10.84 -7.48
CA ALA A 124 12.58 12.16 -7.55
C ALA A 124 12.26 12.58 -8.99
N PRO A 125 11.21 13.39 -9.20
CA PRO A 125 10.94 13.99 -10.50
C PRO A 125 12.11 14.86 -10.96
N PRO A 126 12.25 15.15 -12.27
CA PRO A 126 13.36 15.90 -12.84
C PRO A 126 13.23 17.42 -12.67
N TYR A 127 12.41 17.89 -11.73
CA TYR A 127 12.15 19.30 -11.47
C TYR A 127 11.89 19.56 -9.99
N ALA A 128 12.06 20.82 -9.57
CA ALA A 128 11.83 21.22 -8.19
C ALA A 128 10.33 21.17 -7.85
N THR A 129 9.99 20.52 -6.73
CA THR A 129 8.62 20.33 -6.26
C THR A 129 8.61 19.90 -4.80
N SER A 130 7.43 19.85 -4.20
CA SER A 130 7.22 19.28 -2.86
C SER A 130 6.51 17.95 -2.99
N VAL A 131 7.09 16.87 -2.47
CA VAL A 131 6.50 15.52 -2.52
C VAL A 131 6.13 15.05 -1.13
N THR A 132 4.88 14.64 -0.96
CA THR A 132 4.35 14.07 0.27
C THR A 132 4.14 12.57 0.11
N PHE A 133 4.74 11.79 1.00
CA PHE A 133 4.53 10.36 1.11
C PHE A 133 3.45 10.08 2.15
N GLN A 134 2.34 9.53 1.70
CA GLN A 134 1.30 8.98 2.57
C GLN A 134 1.54 7.50 2.75
N SER A 135 1.31 6.97 3.96
CA SER A 135 1.43 5.54 4.18
C SER A 135 0.37 4.98 5.15
N THR A 136 -0.06 3.77 4.83
CA THR A 136 -0.91 2.93 5.69
C THR A 136 -0.20 1.62 5.95
N VAL A 137 -0.27 1.15 7.19
CA VAL A 137 0.32 -0.10 7.65
C VAL A 137 -0.78 -1.05 8.11
N VAL A 138 -0.63 -2.32 7.76
CA VAL A 138 -1.54 -3.40 8.14
C VAL A 138 -0.92 -4.17 9.31
N PHE A 139 -1.53 -4.07 10.49
CA PHE A 139 -1.11 -4.84 11.68
C PHE A 139 -1.60 -6.30 11.57
N ASN A 140 -2.89 -6.48 11.27
CA ASN A 140 -3.51 -7.77 11.01
C ASN A 140 -4.57 -7.64 9.91
N PHE A 141 -5.26 -8.74 9.57
CA PHE A 141 -6.16 -8.79 8.42
C PHE A 141 -7.25 -7.69 8.40
N THR A 142 -7.70 -7.23 9.56
CA THR A 142 -8.75 -6.21 9.69
C THR A 142 -8.24 -4.89 10.25
N THR A 143 -7.04 -4.82 10.82
CA THR A 143 -6.58 -3.64 11.58
C THR A 143 -5.49 -2.91 10.83
N ILE A 144 -5.74 -1.63 10.52
CA ILE A 144 -4.76 -0.74 9.87
C ILE A 144 -4.47 0.50 10.70
N HIS A 145 -3.30 1.08 10.46
CA HIS A 145 -2.89 2.38 10.99
C HIS A 145 -2.44 3.28 9.85
N ARG A 146 -2.91 4.53 9.86
CA ARG A 146 -2.45 5.57 8.94
C ARG A 146 -1.33 6.34 9.62
N ASN A 147 -0.17 6.39 8.98
CA ASN A 147 0.98 7.10 9.52
C ASN A 147 0.83 8.60 9.27
N ALA A 148 1.52 9.40 10.07
CA ALA A 148 1.72 10.81 9.74
C ALA A 148 2.46 10.89 8.37
N PRO A 149 1.97 11.69 7.41
CA PRO A 149 2.67 11.88 6.15
C PRO A 149 4.04 12.53 6.34
N VAL A 150 4.99 12.23 5.46
CA VAL A 150 6.29 12.90 5.40
C VAL A 150 6.42 13.63 4.08
N THR A 151 6.83 14.90 4.15
CA THR A 151 7.01 15.76 2.98
C THR A 151 8.48 16.08 2.79
N ILE A 152 8.94 16.01 1.55
CA ILE A 152 10.31 16.35 1.14
C ILE A 152 10.29 17.50 0.14
N GLN A 153 11.39 18.24 0.04
CA GLN A 153 11.59 19.22 -1.02
C GLN A 153 12.56 18.68 -2.08
N VAL A 154 12.13 18.67 -3.32
CA VAL A 154 13.02 18.43 -4.48
C VAL A 154 13.57 19.79 -4.90
N LEU A 155 14.88 20.01 -4.79
CA LEU A 155 15.56 21.30 -4.98
C LEU A 155 16.85 21.15 -5.76
#